data_AF-A0A9W5TAP6-F1
#
_entry.id   AF-A0A9W5TAP6-F1
#
_cell.length_a   1.000
_cell.length_b   1.000
_cell.length_c   1.000
_cell.angle_alpha   90.00
_cell.angle_beta   90.00
_cell.angle_gamma   90.00
#
_symmetry.space_group_name_H-M   'P 1'
#
loop_
_entity.id
_entity.type
_entity.pdbx_description
1 polymer ?
#
loop_
_entity_poly.entity_id
_entity_poly.type
_entity_poly.pdbx_seq_one_letter_code
_entity_poly.pdbx_strand_id
1 'polypeptide(L)'
;MFSLLLCRGFATHKNSVSILQQHYNRLPIRKKFIRAIKRGTLVWDRGQVKIPPLLCEGYDPPKQCLLPNETYRRKQYRGRFENLKSKRVSFYD
;
A
#
# COMPACT_ATOMS: atom_id res chain seq x y z
N MET A 1 -1.97 35.08 -47.43
CA MET A 1 -2.59 33.88 -46.84
C MET A 1 -1.55 33.16 -46.00
N PHE A 2 -1.61 33.26 -44.67
CA PHE A 2 -0.71 32.55 -43.77
C PHE A 2 -1.42 31.33 -43.20
N SER A 3 -1.03 30.14 -43.65
CA SER A 3 -1.49 28.87 -43.11
C SER A 3 -0.81 28.63 -41.76
N LEU A 4 -1.57 28.82 -40.67
CA LEU A 4 -1.20 28.33 -39.34
C LEU A 4 -1.20 26.80 -39.37
N LEU A 5 -0.02 26.22 -39.63
CA LEU A 5 0.25 24.81 -39.38
C LEU A 5 0.15 24.55 -37.88
N LEU A 6 -1.05 24.20 -37.43
CA LEU A 6 -1.30 23.59 -36.12
C LEU A 6 -0.69 22.19 -36.12
N CYS A 7 0.64 22.12 -35.98
CA CYS A 7 1.32 20.91 -35.56
C CYS A 7 0.87 20.60 -34.13
N ARG A 8 -0.29 19.93 -33.99
CA ARG A 8 -0.63 19.16 -32.79
C ARG A 8 0.28 17.94 -32.77
N GLY A 9 1.54 18.15 -32.43
CA GLY A 9 2.41 17.10 -31.98
C GLY A 9 1.85 16.60 -30.65
N PHE A 10 0.97 15.60 -30.69
CA PHE A 10 0.71 14.81 -29.50
C PHE A 10 2.08 14.32 -29.03
N ALA A 11 2.42 14.60 -27.78
CA ALA A 11 3.67 14.15 -27.19
C ALA A 11 3.69 12.61 -27.21
N THR A 12 4.23 12.03 -28.27
CA THR A 12 4.51 10.60 -28.39
C THR A 12 5.73 10.33 -27.51
N HIS A 13 5.50 10.22 -26.21
CA HIS A 13 6.55 10.01 -25.23
C HIS A 13 7.28 8.69 -25.54
N LYS A 14 8.49 8.78 -26.10
CA LYS A 14 9.43 7.65 -26.27
C LYS A 14 9.76 6.91 -24.96
N ASN A 15 9.52 7.56 -23.81
CA ASN A 15 9.80 7.06 -22.46
C ASN A 15 8.62 7.33 -21.49
N SER A 16 7.39 6.95 -21.87
CA SER A 16 6.24 7.10 -20.96
C SER A 16 6.30 6.05 -19.84
N VAL A 17 6.64 6.47 -18.62
CA VAL A 17 6.41 5.66 -17.41
C VAL A 17 4.94 5.73 -17.02
N SER A 18 4.36 4.60 -16.60
CA SER A 18 2.97 4.54 -16.13
C SER A 18 2.74 5.51 -14.96
N ILE A 19 1.52 6.06 -14.83
CA ILE A 19 1.16 6.97 -13.73
C ILE A 19 1.49 6.34 -12.38
N LEU A 20 1.23 5.03 -12.24
CA LEU A 20 1.57 4.27 -11.04
C LEU A 20 3.09 4.22 -10.79
N GLN A 21 3.89 4.01 -11.83
CA GLN A 21 5.35 4.05 -11.70
C GLN A 21 5.86 5.46 -11.37
N GLN A 22 5.27 6.51 -11.93
CA GLN A 22 5.57 7.89 -11.58
C GLN A 22 5.27 8.18 -10.10
N HIS A 23 4.12 7.70 -9.60
CA HIS A 23 3.77 7.81 -8.19
C HIS A 23 4.85 7.19 -7.29
N TYR A 24 5.26 5.95 -7.57
CA TYR A 24 6.31 5.29 -6.78
C TYR A 24 7.66 5.99 -6.87
N ASN A 25 8.02 6.52 -8.04
CA ASN A 25 9.27 7.24 -8.24
C ASN A 25 9.32 8.57 -7.46
N ARG A 26 8.17 9.17 -7.14
CA ARG A 26 8.06 10.41 -6.36
C ARG A 26 8.16 10.19 -4.85
N LEU A 27 8.05 8.95 -4.36
CA LEU A 27 8.11 8.67 -2.93
C LEU A 27 9.52 8.91 -2.38
N PRO A 28 9.70 9.67 -1.28
CA PRO A 28 11.00 9.99 -0.70
C PRO A 28 11.55 8.83 0.16
N ILE A 29 11.54 7.61 -0.37
CA ILE A 29 11.96 6.39 0.35
C ILE A 29 12.94 5.55 -0.48
N ARG A 30 13.73 4.73 0.21
CA ARG A 30 14.70 3.84 -0.44
C ARG A 30 14.01 2.84 -1.36
N LYS A 31 14.65 2.51 -2.49
CA LYS A 31 14.14 1.56 -3.50
C LYS A 31 13.72 0.19 -2.93
N LYS A 32 14.37 -0.27 -1.84
CA LYS A 32 13.99 -1.53 -1.16
C LYS A 32 12.56 -1.52 -0.64
N PHE A 33 12.10 -0.40 -0.09
CA PHE A 33 10.75 -0.25 0.44
C PHE A 33 9.74 -0.07 -0.68
N ILE A 34 10.09 0.67 -1.74
CA ILE A 34 9.27 0.77 -2.95
C ILE A 34 8.99 -0.62 -3.54
N ARG A 35 10.02 -1.48 -3.62
CA ARG A 35 9.86 -2.87 -4.08
C ARG A 35 8.94 -3.67 -3.18
N ALA A 36 9.05 -3.54 -1.85
CA ALA A 36 8.18 -4.22 -0.90
C ALA A 36 6.71 -3.74 -0.99
N ILE A 37 6.51 -2.42 -1.18
CA ILE A 37 5.17 -1.85 -1.37
C ILE A 37 4.55 -2.35 -2.68
N LYS A 38 5.30 -2.35 -3.78
CA LYS A 38 4.85 -2.91 -5.06
C LYS A 38 4.49 -4.40 -4.98
N ARG A 39 5.15 -5.15 -4.09
CA ARG A 39 4.85 -6.56 -3.83
C ARG A 39 3.65 -6.77 -2.91
N GLY A 40 3.14 -5.71 -2.25
CA GLY A 40 2.09 -5.81 -1.24
C GLY A 40 2.56 -6.20 0.16
N THR A 41 3.88 -6.35 0.38
CA THR A 41 4.42 -6.75 1.70
C THR A 41 4.43 -5.61 2.72
N LEU A 42 4.51 -4.37 2.25
CA LEU A 42 4.51 -3.16 3.08
C LEU A 42 3.53 -2.13 2.52
N VAL A 43 3.04 -1.23 3.37
CA VAL A 43 2.12 -0.17 2.98
C VAL A 43 2.79 1.18 3.17
N TRP A 44 2.61 2.09 2.21
CA TRP A 44 2.96 3.50 2.37
C TRP A 44 1.72 4.28 2.80
N ASP A 45 1.75 4.84 4.00
CA ASP A 45 0.63 5.62 4.54
C ASP A 45 1.13 6.83 5.32
N ARG A 46 0.54 8.01 5.06
CA ARG A 46 0.85 9.29 5.72
C ARG A 46 2.35 9.60 5.87
N GLY A 47 3.15 9.31 4.85
CA GLY A 47 4.59 9.59 4.86
C GLY A 47 5.45 8.55 5.56
N GLN A 48 4.88 7.42 5.99
CA GLN A 48 5.61 6.35 6.68
C GLN A 48 5.38 4.99 6.01
N VAL A 49 6.42 4.17 5.98
CA VAL A 49 6.31 2.75 5.62
C VAL A 49 5.79 1.98 6.82
N LYS A 50 4.64 1.32 6.68
CA LYS A 50 3.97 0.54 7.72
C LYS A 50 3.89 -0.93 7.33
N ILE A 51 3.86 -1.79 8.35
CA ILE A 51 3.54 -3.20 8.18
C ILE A 51 2.02 -3.29 7.97
N PRO A 52 1.53 -4.09 7.01
CA PRO A 52 0.10 -4.32 6.85
C PRO A 52 -0.51 -4.85 8.16
N PRO A 53 -1.81 -4.61 8.38
CA PRO A 53 -2.53 -5.20 9.49
C PRO A 53 -2.28 -6.72 9.59
N LEU A 54 -1.89 -7.18 10.78
CA LEU A 54 -1.70 -8.61 11.03
C LEU A 54 -3.04 -9.25 11.38
N LEU A 55 -3.28 -10.42 10.79
CA LEU A 55 -4.32 -11.35 11.18
C LEU A 55 -3.68 -12.40 12.09
N CYS A 56 -3.98 -12.33 13.39
CA CYS A 56 -3.51 -13.30 14.37
C CYS A 56 -4.65 -14.22 14.77
N GLU A 57 -4.38 -15.53 14.79
CA GLU A 57 -5.38 -16.51 15.23
C GLU A 57 -5.84 -16.24 16.67
N GLY A 58 -7.16 -16.19 16.88
CA GLY A 58 -7.77 -15.96 18.19
C GLY A 58 -7.84 -14.49 18.63
N TYR A 59 -7.36 -13.55 17.79
CA TYR A 59 -7.47 -12.11 18.03
C TYR A 59 -8.26 -11.44 16.90
N ASP A 60 -8.95 -10.36 17.25
CA ASP A 60 -9.65 -9.56 16.24
C ASP A 60 -8.65 -8.72 15.43
N PRO A 61 -8.84 -8.56 14.12
CA PRO A 61 -8.06 -7.63 13.31
C PRO A 61 -8.38 -6.18 13.71
N PRO A 62 -7.57 -5.20 13.26
CA PRO A 62 -7.90 -3.79 13.44
C PRO A 62 -9.28 -3.46 12.85
N LYS A 63 -10.06 -2.60 13.53
CA LYS A 63 -11.43 -2.24 13.13
C LYS A 63 -11.57 -1.82 11.65
N GLN A 64 -10.55 -1.16 11.11
CA GLN A 64 -10.51 -0.70 9.71
C GLN A 64 -10.43 -1.83 8.67
N CYS A 65 -10.09 -3.05 9.10
CA CYS A 65 -10.00 -4.24 8.26
C CYS A 65 -11.25 -5.11 8.33
N LEU A 66 -12.14 -4.86 9.29
CA LEU A 66 -13.37 -5.63 9.43
C LEU A 66 -14.34 -5.32 8.30
N LEU A 67 -15.05 -6.35 7.86
CA LEU A 67 -16.16 -6.17 6.92
C LEU A 67 -17.31 -5.43 7.61
N PRO A 68 -18.18 -4.71 6.86
CA PRO A 68 -19.31 -3.97 7.43
C PRO A 68 -20.24 -4.79 8.32
N ASN A 69 -20.33 -6.10 8.06
CA ASN A 69 -21.21 -7.03 8.76
C ASN A 69 -20.50 -7.79 9.90
N GLU A 70 -19.20 -7.57 10.11
CA GLU A 70 -18.45 -8.27 11.15
C GLU A 70 -18.51 -7.51 12.48
N THR A 71 -18.94 -8.23 13.53
CA THR A 71 -18.94 -7.69 14.89
C THR A 71 -17.53 -7.65 15.46
N TYR A 72 -17.00 -6.44 15.69
CA TYR A 72 -15.74 -6.23 16.40
C TYR A 72 -15.88 -6.60 17.88
N ARG A 73 -15.28 -7.72 18.32
CA ARG A 73 -15.34 -8.19 19.71
C ARG A 73 -14.31 -7.48 20.62
N ARG A 74 -13.59 -6.49 20.09
CA ARG A 74 -12.54 -5.70 20.76
C ARG A 74 -11.38 -6.54 21.31
N LYS A 75 -11.18 -7.76 20.79
CA LYS A 75 -10.09 -8.66 21.17
C LYS A 75 -8.86 -8.45 20.29
N GLN A 76 -8.55 -7.21 19.92
CA GLN A 76 -7.36 -6.92 19.12
C GLN A 76 -6.10 -7.08 19.98
N TYR A 77 -5.11 -7.78 19.45
CA TYR A 77 -3.81 -7.88 20.11
C TYR A 77 -3.08 -6.53 20.12
N ARG A 78 -2.65 -6.07 21.31
CA ARG A 78 -1.93 -4.80 21.51
C ARG A 78 -0.56 -4.96 22.16
N GLY A 79 -0.14 -6.20 22.45
CA GLY A 79 1.13 -6.50 23.10
C GLY A 79 2.31 -6.50 22.13
N ARG A 80 3.51 -6.79 22.65
CA ARG A 80 4.70 -7.07 21.83
C ARG A 80 4.56 -8.42 21.13
N PHE A 81 5.20 -8.59 19.98
CA PHE A 81 5.14 -9.85 19.22
C PHE A 81 5.60 -11.06 20.05
N GLU A 82 6.56 -10.88 20.96
CA GLU A 82 7.08 -11.92 21.86
C GLU A 82 6.00 -12.53 22.78
N ASN A 83 4.97 -11.77 23.14
CA ASN A 83 3.90 -12.21 24.04
C ASN A 83 2.70 -12.82 23.30
N LEU A 84 2.79 -12.92 21.97
CA LEU A 84 1.68 -13.34 21.12
C LEU A 84 1.48 -14.86 21.24
N LYS A 85 0.37 -15.27 21.86
CA LYS A 85 0.02 -16.69 22.03
C LYS A 85 -0.57 -17.36 20.78
N SER A 86 -0.75 -16.64 19.67
CA SER A 86 -1.39 -17.19 18.46
C SER A 86 -0.46 -18.18 17.78
N LYS A 87 -1.00 -19.34 17.39
CA LYS A 87 -0.24 -20.37 16.66
C LYS A 87 0.04 -19.94 15.21
N ARG A 88 -0.87 -19.18 14.59
CA ARG A 88 -0.73 -18.68 13.22
C ARG A 88 -0.85 -17.15 13.18
N VAL A 89 0.04 -16.53 12.40
CA VAL A 89 0.04 -15.10 12.08
C VAL A 89 0.16 -14.94 10.57
N SER A 90 -0.77 -14.21 9.97
CA SER A 90 -0.74 -13.83 8.56
C SER A 90 -0.98 -12.32 8.40
N PHE A 91 -0.85 -11.81 7.18
CA PHE A 91 -1.34 -10.47 6.86
C PHE A 91 -2.85 -10.52 6.59
N TYR A 92 -3.52 -9.41 6.85
CA TYR A 92 -4.90 -9.20 6.43
C TYR A 92 -4.89 -8.78 4.95
N ASP A 93 -5.63 -9.50 4.09
CA ASP A 93 -5.82 -9.18 2.67
C ASP A 93 -6.83 -8.04 2.45
#